data_AF-A0A1M3SZC0-F1
#
_entry.id   AF-A0A1M3SZC0-F1
#
_cell.length_a   1.000
_cell.length_b   1.000
_cell.length_c   1.000
_cell.angle_alpha   90.00
_cell.angle_beta   90.00
_cell.angle_gamma   90.00
#
_symmetry.space_group_name_H-M   'P 1'
#
loop_
_entity.id
_entity.type
_entity.pdbx_description
1 polymer ?
#
loop_
_entity_poly.entity_id
_entity_poly.type
_entity_poly.pdbx_seq_one_letter_code
_entity_poly.pdbx_strand_id
1 'polypeptide(L)' 'GDVYELTLEDIKHILGSHQILDSILLTDTYGVSITPFVTIPITNELTDRLIMNRPKVLWNKSLN' A
#
# COMPACT_ATOMS: atom_id res chain seq x y z
N GLY A 1 -11.28 1.98 5.53
CA GLY A 1 -10.17 1.03 5.72
C GLY A 1 -9.05 1.74 6.44
N ASP A 2 -8.19 0.98 7.13
CA ASP A 2 -6.97 1.52 7.70
C ASP A 2 -5.92 1.76 6.59
N VAL A 3 -5.06 2.75 6.77
CA VAL A 3 -3.96 3.07 5.85
C VAL A 3 -2.64 2.92 6.61
N TYR A 4 -1.71 2.20 5.99
CA TYR A 4 -0.38 1.95 6.53
C TYR A 4 0.66 2.48 5.55
N GLU A 5 1.63 3.23 6.06
CA GLU A 5 2.77 3.65 5.26
C GLU A 5 3.71 2.46 5.09
N LEU A 6 4.15 2.23 3.85
CA LEU A 6 5.11 1.20 3.51
C LEU A 6 6.47 1.85 3.25
N THR A 7 7.51 1.27 3.84
CA THR A 7 8.89 1.65 3.52
C THR A 7 9.31 1.03 2.18
N LEU A 8 10.43 1.51 1.62
CA LEU A 8 11.01 0.92 0.42
C LEU A 8 11.41 -0.55 0.62
N GLU A 9 11.86 -0.91 1.82
CA GLU A 9 12.21 -2.30 2.15
C GLU A 9 10.98 -3.21 2.09
N ASP A 10 9.84 -2.72 2.57
CA ASP A 10 8.58 -3.44 2.53
C ASP A 10 8.13 -3.70 1.09
N ILE A 11 8.26 -2.70 0.22
CA ILE A 11 7.95 -2.83 -1.21
C ILE A 11 8.85 -3.88 -1.86
N LYS A 12 10.16 -3.86 -1.57
CA LYS A 12 11.08 -4.89 -2.09
C LYS A 12 10.71 -6.29 -1.59
N HIS A 13 10.34 -6.42 -0.32
CA HIS A 13 9.90 -7.69 0.24
C HIS A 13 8.60 -8.18 -0.41
N ILE A 14 7.62 -7.29 -0.62
CA ILE A 14 6.38 -7.62 -1.34
C ILE A 14 6.70 -8.18 -2.74
N LEU A 15 7.52 -7.47 -3.51
CA LEU A 15 7.91 -7.87 -4.87
C LEU A 15 8.69 -9.21 -4.91
N GLY A 16 9.48 -9.53 -3.88
CA GLY A 16 10.24 -10.78 -3.78
C GLY A 16 9.50 -11.95 -3.13
N SER A 17 8.35 -11.70 -2.47
CA SER A 17 7.69 -12.67 -1.60
C SER A 17 6.97 -13.81 -2.34
N HIS A 18 6.76 -13.72 -3.66
CA HIS A 18 5.83 -14.57 -4.42
C HIS A 18 4.40 -14.59 -3.86
N GLN A 19 4.03 -13.60 -3.03
CA GLN A 19 2.70 -13.47 -2.42
C GLN A 19 1.85 -12.37 -3.08
N ILE A 20 2.29 -11.87 -4.24
CA ILE A 20 1.46 -11.03 -5.10
C ILE A 20 0.42 -11.91 -5.75
N LEU A 21 -0.83 -11.53 -5.60
CA LEU A 21 -1.97 -12.19 -6.21
C LEU A 21 -2.33 -11.45 -7.50
N ASP A 22 -2.77 -12.20 -8.50
CA ASP A 22 -3.30 -11.69 -9.76
C ASP A 22 -2.37 -10.65 -10.45
N SER A 23 -2.99 -9.71 -11.16
CA SER A 23 -2.29 -8.67 -11.91
C SER A 23 -2.13 -7.41 -11.08
N ILE A 24 -0.96 -6.78 -11.20
CA ILE A 24 -0.72 -5.43 -10.67
C ILE A 24 -1.47 -4.43 -11.56
N LEU A 25 -2.28 -3.57 -10.94
CA LEU A 25 -3.13 -2.62 -11.66
C LEU A 25 -2.60 -1.19 -11.50
N LEU A 26 -2.25 -0.54 -12.60
CA LEU A 26 -2.04 0.90 -12.64
C LEU A 26 -3.38 1.60 -12.83
N THR A 27 -3.77 2.43 -11.88
CA THR A 27 -4.99 3.24 -11.97
C THR A 27 -4.60 4.68 -12.30
N ASP A 28 -4.92 5.10 -13.52
CA ASP A 28 -4.85 6.51 -13.90
C ASP A 28 -6.11 7.22 -13.39
N THR A 29 -5.92 8.18 -12.50
CA THR A 29 -7.00 8.93 -11.89
C THR A 29 -7.33 10.14 -12.78
N TYR A 30 -8.20 9.91 -13.77
CA TYR A 30 -8.69 10.97 -14.66
C TYR A 30 -9.33 12.11 -13.85
N GLY A 31 -8.66 13.27 -13.85
CA GLY A 31 -9.24 14.58 -13.52
C GLY A 31 -9.91 14.71 -12.16
N VAL A 32 -9.11 14.84 -11.09
CA VAL A 32 -9.22 15.83 -9.98
C VAL A 32 -8.10 15.52 -8.99
N SER A 33 -7.01 16.30 -8.95
CA SER A 33 -6.04 16.42 -7.83
C SER A 33 -5.58 15.15 -7.08
N ILE A 34 -5.73 13.97 -7.65
CA ILE A 34 -5.34 12.68 -7.09
C ILE A 34 -4.20 12.18 -7.98
N THR A 35 -3.11 11.76 -7.36
CA THR A 35 -1.97 11.18 -8.07
C THR A 35 -2.34 9.75 -8.52
N PRO A 36 -2.01 9.36 -9.77
CA PRO A 36 -2.12 7.98 -10.20
C PRO A 36 -1.45 7.03 -9.21
N PHE A 37 -2.03 5.85 -9.03
CA PHE A 37 -1.54 4.89 -8.05
C PHE A 37 -1.57 3.46 -8.58
N VAL A 38 -0.80 2.59 -7.94
CA VAL A 38 -0.71 1.17 -8.28
C VAL A 38 -1.38 0.36 -7.16
N THR A 39 -2.21 -0.60 -7.56
CA THR A 39 -2.77 -1.62 -6.66
C THR A 39 -2.01 -2.92 -6.86
N ILE A 40 -1.42 -3.45 -5.78
CA ILE A 40 -0.76 -4.76 -5.75
C ILE A 40 -1.61 -5.64 -4.83
N PRO A 41 -2.40 -6.60 -5.37
CA PRO A 41 -3.11 -7.55 -4.56
C PRO A 41 -2.09 -8.47 -3.87
N ILE A 42 -2.25 -8.70 -2.57
CA ILE A 42 -1.34 -9.55 -1.78
C ILE A 42 -2.14 -10.51 -0.91
N THR A 43 -1.50 -11.59 -0.44
CA THR A 43 -2.12 -12.55 0.47
C THR A 43 -2.51 -11.90 1.82
N ASN A 44 -3.49 -12.51 2.49
CA ASN A 44 -3.83 -12.15 3.87
C ASN A 44 -2.64 -12.36 4.81
N GLU A 45 -1.85 -13.41 4.61
CA GLU A 45 -0.65 -13.66 5.41
C GLU A 45 0.35 -12.48 5.33
N LEU A 46 0.61 -11.96 4.14
CA LEU A 46 1.48 -10.80 3.98
C LEU A 46 0.86 -9.55 4.59
N THR A 47 -0.46 -9.37 4.43
CA THR A 47 -1.21 -8.27 5.03
C THR A 47 -1.05 -8.25 6.55
N ASP A 48 -1.25 -9.38 7.22
CA ASP A 48 -1.13 -9.50 8.67
C ASP A 48 0.29 -9.18 9.16
N ARG A 49 1.32 -9.68 8.45
CA ARG A 49 2.73 -9.39 8.76
C ARG A 49 3.07 -7.91 8.62
N LEU A 50 2.52 -7.25 7.60
CA LEU A 50 2.72 -5.82 7.34
C LEU A 50 1.99 -4.94 8.37
N ILE A 51 0.82 -5.37 8.85
CA ILE A 51 0.01 -4.62 9.81
C ILE A 51 0.54 -4.78 11.25
N MET A 52 0.88 -6.00 11.68
CA MET A 52 1.26 -6.27 13.07
C MET A 52 2.49 -5.47 13.54
N ASN A 53 3.35 -5.05 12.62
CA ASN A 53 4.59 -4.37 12.93
C ASN A 53 4.54 -2.86 12.70
N ARG A 54 3.36 -2.24 12.46
CA ARG A 54 3.29 -0.82 12.08
C ARG A 54 2.26 0.01 12.84
N PRO A 55 2.61 1.25 13.20
CA PRO A 55 1.63 2.24 13.61
C PRO A 55 0.73 2.57 12.43
N LYS A 56 -0.58 2.72 12.68
CA LYS A 56 -1.52 3.22 11.68
C LYS A 56 -1.12 4.64 11.29
N VAL A 57 -1.20 4.97 10.00
CA VAL A 57 -1.04 6.36 9.57
C VAL A 57 -2.24 7.14 10.08
N LEU A 58 -2.01 8.00 11.07
CA LEU A 58 -2.98 9.03 11.40
C LEU A 58 -2.97 10.01 10.24
N TRP A 59 -4.09 10.09 9.51
CA TRP A 59 -4.26 11.09 8.47
C TRP A 59 -4.36 12.47 9.14
N ASN A 60 -3.22 13.03 9.54
CA ASN A 60 -3.18 14.29 10.27
C ASN A 60 -3.33 15.41 9.25
N LYS A 61 -4.58 15.87 9.04
CA LYS A 61 -4.85 17.18 8.46
C LYS A 61 -4.32 18.23 9.44
N SER A 62 -3.06 18.60 9.30
CA SER A 62 -2.58 19.88 9.82
C SER A 62 -2.00 20.65 8.63
N LEU A 63 -2.92 21.27 7.87
CA LEU A 63 -2.59 22.45 7.08
C LEU A 63 -2.39 23.58 8.10
N ASN A 64 -1.16 24.06 8.25
CA ASN A 64 -0.86 25.43 8.66
C ASN A 64 0.04 26.03 7.59
#